data_AF-A0A2S6U6U5-F1
#
_entry.id   AF-A0A2S6U6U5-F1
#
_cell.length_a   1.000
_cell.length_b   1.000
_cell.length_c   1.000
_cell.angle_alpha   90.00
_cell.angle_beta   90.00
_cell.angle_gamma   90.00
#
_symmetry.space_group_name_H-M   'P 1'
#
loop_
_entity.id
_entity.type
_entity.pdbx_description
1 polymer ?
#
loop_
_entity_poly.entity_id
_entity_poly.type
_entity_poly.pdbx_seq_one_letter_code
_entity_poly.pdbx_strand_id
1 'polypeptide(L)'
;MNSALSSAGRQVPDVAVRLLRQGWQQVLYLTWLRQGEDSDTWRRYAKVVDALVWSVMPHRAPADLEKLRDLSPKVVRALEHGLESIQYDAGETRALLDDLLAVHDSLIKGLETERVAVPKAPEPEPPAPSALPDDHEL
;
A
#
# COMPACT_ATOMS: atom_id res chain seq x y z
N MET A 1 -17.33 0.54 -25.93
CA MET A 1 -18.00 0.15 -24.67
C MET A 1 -17.22 -1.01 -24.06
N ASN A 2 -16.23 -0.74 -23.22
CA ASN A 2 -15.55 -1.77 -22.42
C ASN A 2 -15.84 -1.50 -20.94
N SER A 3 -17.02 -1.91 -20.51
CA SER A 3 -17.33 -2.11 -19.10
C SER A 3 -16.69 -3.42 -18.66
N ALA A 4 -15.43 -3.37 -18.23
CA ALA A 4 -14.78 -4.51 -17.60
C ALA A 4 -15.08 -4.49 -16.09
N LEU A 5 -16.24 -5.07 -15.77
CA LEU A 5 -16.50 -5.94 -14.62
C LEU A 5 -15.65 -5.68 -13.37
N SER A 6 -16.27 -4.99 -12.40
CA SER A 6 -15.92 -5.05 -10.99
C SER A 6 -16.06 -6.48 -10.46
N SER A 7 -15.03 -7.32 -10.65
CA SER A 7 -14.81 -8.48 -9.79
C SER A 7 -13.70 -8.12 -8.80
N ALA A 8 -14.04 -7.29 -7.80
CA ALA A 8 -13.15 -7.02 -6.67
C ALA A 8 -13.12 -8.25 -5.73
N GLY A 9 -12.73 -9.41 -6.27
CA GLY A 9 -12.14 -10.45 -5.46
C GLY A 9 -10.89 -9.83 -4.87
N ARG A 10 -10.86 -9.70 -3.54
CA ARG A 10 -9.70 -9.16 -2.81
C ARG A 10 -8.50 -10.03 -3.10
N GLN A 11 -7.69 -9.66 -4.09
CA GLN A 11 -6.45 -10.35 -4.42
C GLN A 11 -5.35 -9.85 -3.48
N VAL A 12 -4.75 -10.79 -2.77
CA VAL A 12 -3.58 -10.53 -1.92
C VAL A 12 -2.34 -10.53 -2.82
N PRO A 13 -1.45 -9.52 -2.74
CA PRO A 13 -0.22 -9.49 -3.52
C PRO A 13 0.65 -10.72 -3.29
N ASP A 14 1.32 -11.20 -4.34
CA ASP A 14 2.17 -12.40 -4.30
C ASP A 14 3.24 -12.33 -3.21
N VAL A 15 3.87 -11.16 -3.01
CA VAL A 15 4.87 -10.94 -1.95
C VAL A 15 4.33 -11.28 -0.56
N ALA A 16 3.07 -10.95 -0.25
CA ALA A 16 2.49 -11.26 1.06
C ALA A 16 2.27 -12.77 1.22
N VAL A 17 1.87 -13.46 0.15
CA VAL A 17 1.73 -14.92 0.15
C VAL A 17 3.10 -15.59 0.30
N ARG A 18 4.11 -15.12 -0.42
CA ARG A 18 5.50 -15.59 -0.30
C ARG A 18 6.04 -15.38 1.11
N LEU A 19 5.93 -14.17 1.67
CA LEU A 19 6.34 -13.87 3.05
C LEU A 19 5.71 -14.85 4.05
N LEU A 20 4.40 -15.06 3.95
CA LEU A 20 3.68 -15.96 4.86
C LEU A 20 4.13 -17.41 4.71
N ARG A 21 4.28 -17.91 3.48
CA ARG A 21 4.59 -19.32 3.21
C ARG A 21 6.07 -19.67 3.38
N GLN A 22 6.97 -18.79 2.97
CA GLN A 22 8.40 -19.05 2.93
C GLN A 22 9.05 -18.78 4.30
N GLY A 23 8.72 -17.64 4.92
CA GLY A 23 9.35 -17.21 6.17
C GLY A 23 8.43 -17.26 7.38
N TRP A 24 7.29 -16.57 7.33
CA TRP A 24 6.48 -16.31 8.54
C TRP A 24 5.87 -17.57 9.16
N GLN A 25 5.50 -18.55 8.35
CA GLN A 25 5.04 -19.86 8.84
C GLN A 25 6.12 -20.54 9.71
N GLN A 26 7.40 -20.44 9.32
CA GLN A 26 8.50 -21.01 10.10
C GLN A 26 8.69 -20.25 11.41
N VAL A 27 8.55 -18.92 11.41
CA VAL A 27 8.60 -18.09 12.62
C VAL A 27 7.54 -18.54 13.63
N LEU A 28 6.30 -18.70 13.18
CA LEU A 28 5.20 -19.18 14.03
C LEU A 28 5.45 -20.59 14.54
N TYR A 29 5.86 -21.51 13.67
CA TYR A 29 6.09 -22.91 14.03
C TYR A 29 7.24 -23.07 15.04
N LEU A 30 8.39 -22.45 14.78
CA LEU A 30 9.54 -22.55 15.67
C LEU A 30 9.30 -21.83 17.00
N THR A 31 8.57 -20.71 16.99
CA THR A 31 8.19 -20.02 18.24
C THR A 31 7.24 -20.88 19.06
N TRP A 32 6.26 -21.52 18.42
CA TRP A 32 5.34 -22.44 19.08
C TRP A 32 6.08 -23.63 19.70
N LEU A 33 7.02 -24.25 18.97
CA LEU A 33 7.81 -25.36 19.51
C LEU A 33 8.68 -24.93 20.71
N ARG A 34 9.21 -23.71 20.72
CA ARG A 34 10.08 -23.22 21.79
C ARG A 34 9.33 -22.73 23.02
N GLN A 35 8.14 -22.14 22.86
CA GLN A 35 7.47 -21.38 23.92
C GLN A 35 6.00 -21.79 24.16
N GLY A 36 5.42 -22.64 23.30
CA GLY A 36 4.01 -22.98 23.32
C GLY A 36 3.10 -21.91 22.72
N GLU A 37 1.85 -22.27 22.46
CA GLU A 37 0.81 -21.38 21.91
C GLU A 37 0.33 -20.32 22.92
N ASP A 38 0.43 -20.63 24.21
CA ASP A 38 0.09 -19.71 25.28
C ASP A 38 1.17 -18.64 25.53
N SER A 39 2.25 -18.64 24.76
CA SER A 39 3.28 -17.61 24.85
C SER A 39 2.81 -16.28 24.27
N ASP A 40 3.14 -15.18 24.96
CA ASP A 40 2.88 -13.84 24.46
C ASP A 40 3.60 -13.57 23.14
N THR A 41 4.79 -14.16 22.95
CA THR A 41 5.57 -14.03 21.73
C THR A 41 4.85 -14.64 20.54
N TRP A 42 4.35 -15.87 20.68
CA TRP A 42 3.62 -16.53 19.61
C TRP A 42 2.34 -15.76 19.27
N ARG A 43 1.56 -15.34 20.27
CA ARG A 43 0.36 -14.51 20.05
C ARG A 43 0.68 -13.18 19.37
N ARG A 44 1.81 -12.55 19.69
CA ARG A 44 2.26 -11.33 19.01
C ARG A 44 2.58 -11.59 17.54
N TYR A 45 3.33 -12.65 17.23
CA TYR A 45 3.64 -13.00 15.84
C TYR A 45 2.42 -13.44 15.03
N ALA A 46 1.44 -14.08 15.66
CA ALA A 46 0.17 -14.40 15.01
C ALA A 46 -0.57 -13.12 14.57
N LYS A 47 -0.62 -12.08 15.43
CA LYS A 47 -1.24 -10.79 15.09
C LYS A 47 -0.53 -10.03 13.96
N VAL A 48 0.76 -10.30 13.71
CA VAL A 48 1.46 -9.71 12.57
C VAL A 48 0.87 -10.20 11.24
N VAL A 49 0.30 -11.40 11.19
CA VAL A 49 -0.38 -11.93 10.00
C VAL A 49 -1.57 -11.03 9.64
N ASP A 50 -2.43 -10.72 10.61
CA ASP A 50 -3.59 -9.86 10.39
C ASP A 50 -3.17 -8.45 9.95
N ALA A 51 -2.13 -7.91 10.58
CA ALA A 51 -1.57 -6.60 10.24
C ALA A 51 -0.97 -6.59 8.83
N LEU A 52 -0.23 -7.63 8.46
CA LEU A 52 0.35 -7.81 7.13
C LEU A 52 -0.75 -7.88 6.08
N VAL A 53 -1.72 -8.77 6.26
CA VAL A 53 -2.84 -8.95 5.32
C VAL A 53 -3.58 -7.62 5.16
N TRP A 54 -3.93 -6.94 6.25
CA TRP A 54 -4.58 -5.63 6.17
C TRP A 54 -3.72 -4.58 5.44
N SER A 55 -2.40 -4.58 5.67
CA SER A 55 -1.49 -3.58 5.09
C SER A 55 -1.34 -3.67 3.57
N VAL A 56 -1.61 -4.85 2.99
CA VAL A 56 -1.49 -5.08 1.54
C VAL A 56 -2.83 -5.02 0.80
N MET A 57 -3.91 -4.72 1.52
CA MET A 57 -5.23 -4.53 0.92
C MET A 57 -5.37 -3.13 0.30
N PRO A 58 -6.15 -2.99 -0.79
CA PRO A 58 -6.55 -1.67 -1.28
C PRO A 58 -7.42 -0.94 -0.26
N HIS A 59 -7.04 0.30 0.06
CA HIS A 59 -7.75 1.20 0.98
C HIS A 59 -8.28 2.40 0.21
N ARG A 60 -9.52 2.84 0.52
CA ARG A 60 -10.17 3.97 -0.17
C ARG A 60 -10.36 5.20 0.72
N ALA A 61 -10.42 5.01 2.05
CA ALA A 61 -10.62 6.11 2.97
C ALA A 61 -9.27 6.82 3.29
N PRO A 62 -9.25 8.15 3.48
CA PRO A 62 -8.06 8.87 3.92
C PRO A 62 -7.49 8.32 5.23
N ALA A 63 -8.37 8.05 6.20
CA ALA A 63 -7.99 7.52 7.50
C ALA A 63 -7.33 6.13 7.42
N ASP A 64 -7.76 5.30 6.47
CA ASP A 64 -7.14 3.98 6.26
C ASP A 64 -5.72 4.12 5.70
N LEU A 65 -5.47 5.10 4.83
CA LEU A 65 -4.10 5.36 4.36
C LEU A 65 -3.19 5.97 5.42
N GLU A 66 -3.72 6.86 6.26
CA GLU A 66 -2.97 7.37 7.41
C GLU A 66 -2.58 6.22 8.35
N LYS A 67 -3.53 5.33 8.64
CA LYS A 67 -3.26 4.10 9.38
C LYS A 67 -2.25 3.20 8.66
N LEU A 68 -2.31 3.08 7.34
CA LEU A 68 -1.32 2.30 6.56
C LEU A 68 0.08 2.90 6.67
N ARG A 69 0.22 4.23 6.57
CA ARG A 69 1.50 4.94 6.76
C ARG A 69 2.11 4.67 8.13
N ASP A 70 1.27 4.64 9.17
CA ASP A 70 1.70 4.35 10.54
C ASP A 70 2.00 2.87 10.78
N LEU A 71 1.27 1.97 10.11
CA LEU A 71 1.35 0.53 10.30
C LEU A 71 2.47 -0.11 9.49
N SER A 72 2.72 0.35 8.26
CA SER A 72 3.73 -0.17 7.34
C SER A 72 5.10 -0.36 8.01
N PRO A 73 5.73 0.66 8.64
CA PRO A 73 7.03 0.49 9.27
C PRO A 73 6.99 -0.45 10.50
N LYS A 74 5.83 -0.60 11.16
CA LYS A 74 5.67 -1.52 12.30
C LYS A 74 5.60 -2.97 11.83
N VAL A 75 4.87 -3.23 10.74
CA VAL A 75 4.78 -4.57 10.12
C VAL A 75 6.14 -4.99 9.59
N VAL A 76 6.82 -4.13 8.83
CA VAL A 76 8.15 -4.43 8.27
C VAL A 76 9.16 -4.77 9.36
N ARG A 77 9.25 -3.96 10.43
CA ARG A 77 10.14 -4.26 11.57
C ARG A 77 9.78 -5.54 12.31
N ALA A 78 8.49 -5.83 12.47
CA ALA A 78 8.06 -7.06 13.11
C ALA A 78 8.42 -8.30 12.27
N LEU A 79 8.29 -8.18 10.94
CA LEU A 79 8.68 -9.22 10.00
C LEU A 79 10.19 -9.47 10.02
N GLU A 80 10.99 -8.40 9.93
CA GLU A 80 12.45 -8.44 10.02
C GLU A 80 12.90 -9.15 11.30
N HIS A 81 12.46 -8.67 12.47
CA HIS A 81 12.82 -9.27 13.76
C HIS A 81 12.36 -10.73 13.90
N GLY A 82 11.16 -11.06 13.40
CA GLY A 82 10.66 -12.44 13.43
C GLY A 82 11.53 -13.38 12.60
N LEU A 83 11.90 -12.98 11.38
CA LEU A 83 12.76 -13.75 10.48
C LEU A 83 14.18 -13.88 11.02
N GLU A 84 14.76 -12.81 11.57
CA GLU A 84 16.05 -12.85 12.26
C GLU A 84 16.03 -13.81 13.46
N SER A 85 14.93 -13.88 14.21
CA SER A 85 14.80 -14.76 15.39
C SER A 85 14.90 -16.25 15.08
N ILE A 86 14.73 -16.62 13.81
CA ILE A 86 14.90 -18.00 13.33
C ILE A 86 16.14 -18.17 12.45
N GLN A 87 16.99 -17.14 12.34
CA GLN A 87 18.15 -17.08 11.46
C GLN A 87 17.77 -17.36 10.00
N TYR A 88 16.65 -16.80 9.56
CA TYR A 88 16.27 -16.82 8.14
C TYR A 88 17.31 -16.07 7.30
N ASP A 89 17.43 -16.41 6.01
CA ASP A 89 18.43 -15.78 5.14
C ASP A 89 18.21 -14.26 5.05
N ALA A 90 19.28 -13.50 5.29
CA ALA A 90 19.22 -12.04 5.35
C ALA A 90 18.97 -11.41 3.96
N GLY A 91 19.49 -12.02 2.90
CA GLY A 91 19.28 -11.57 1.53
C GLY A 91 17.84 -11.77 1.08
N GLU A 92 17.27 -12.95 1.33
CA GLU A 92 15.87 -13.25 1.07
C GLU A 92 14.93 -12.39 1.93
N THR A 93 15.25 -12.19 3.21
CA THR A 93 14.51 -11.30 4.10
C THR A 93 14.45 -9.90 3.51
N ARG A 94 15.60 -9.36 3.11
CA ARG A 94 15.66 -8.01 2.53
C ARG A 94 14.84 -7.90 1.26
N ALA A 95 14.97 -8.86 0.34
CA ALA A 95 14.21 -8.88 -0.91
C ALA A 95 12.68 -8.92 -0.67
N LEU A 96 12.21 -9.76 0.26
CA LEU A 96 10.79 -9.85 0.60
C LEU A 96 10.25 -8.57 1.24
N LEU A 97 11.03 -7.91 2.10
CA LEU A 97 10.62 -6.66 2.74
C LEU A 97 10.62 -5.46 1.78
N ASP A 98 11.57 -5.42 0.83
CA ASP A 98 11.61 -4.40 -0.22
C ASP A 98 10.41 -4.53 -1.17
N ASP A 99 10.08 -5.76 -1.60
CA ASP A 99 8.88 -6.03 -2.39
C ASP A 99 7.59 -5.60 -1.64
N LEU A 100 7.53 -5.83 -0.31
CA LEU A 100 6.39 -5.46 0.52
C LEU A 100 6.25 -3.93 0.64
N LEU A 101 7.36 -3.22 0.86
CA LEU A 101 7.37 -1.76 0.92
C LEU A 101 6.92 -1.13 -0.41
N ALA A 102 7.33 -1.70 -1.55
CA ALA A 102 6.87 -1.25 -2.86
C ALA A 102 5.34 -1.36 -3.02
N VAL A 103 4.73 -2.42 -2.46
CA VAL A 103 3.26 -2.55 -2.40
C VAL A 103 2.65 -1.45 -1.53
N HIS A 104 3.16 -1.22 -0.32
CA HIS A 104 2.65 -0.17 0.57
C HIS A 104 2.71 1.22 -0.08
N ASP A 105 3.83 1.55 -0.71
CA ASP A 105 4.01 2.81 -1.42
C ASP A 105 3.01 2.98 -2.56
N SER A 106 2.78 1.92 -3.34
CA SER A 106 1.84 1.95 -4.46
C SER A 106 0.40 2.17 -4.01
N LEU A 107 0.00 1.55 -2.89
CA LEU A 107 -1.31 1.74 -2.28
C LEU A 107 -1.50 3.18 -1.79
N ILE A 108 -0.47 3.76 -1.16
CA ILE A 108 -0.52 5.13 -0.66
C ILE A 108 -0.60 6.13 -1.82
N LYS A 109 0.25 5.98 -2.84
CA LYS A 109 0.32 6.86 -4.01
C LYS A 109 -0.91 6.78 -4.90
N GLY A 110 -1.54 5.61 -5.01
CA GLY A 110 -2.72 5.40 -5.84
C GLY A 110 -3.89 6.31 -5.44
N LEU A 111 -4.12 6.49 -4.14
CA LEU A 111 -5.18 7.38 -3.65
C LEU A 111 -4.82 8.86 -3.71
N GLU A 112 -3.54 9.22 -3.56
CA GLU A 112 -3.08 10.59 -3.81
C GLU A 112 -3.35 10.97 -5.27
N THR A 113 -3.13 10.05 -6.20
CA THR A 113 -3.40 10.24 -7.62
C THR A 113 -4.90 10.39 -7.92
N GLU A 114 -5.76 9.59 -7.28
CA GLU A 114 -7.24 9.72 -7.38
C GLU A 114 -7.74 11.08 -6.85
N ARG A 115 -7.05 11.64 -5.85
CA ARG A 115 -7.45 12.90 -5.19
C ARG A 115 -6.96 14.17 -5.86
N VAL A 116 -6.00 14.09 -6.78
CA VAL A 116 -5.48 15.25 -7.53
C VAL A 116 -6.18 15.35 -8.89
N ALA A 117 -7.50 15.41 -8.89
CA ALA A 117 -8.29 15.81 -10.05
C ALA A 117 -8.87 17.21 -9.79
N VAL A 118 -8.06 18.24 -10.04
CA VAL A 118 -8.54 19.61 -10.20
C VAL A 118 -8.08 20.10 -11.58
N PRO A 119 -8.92 20.08 -12.64
CA PRO A 119 -8.67 20.94 -13.78
C PRO A 119 -8.81 22.38 -13.26
N LYS A 120 -7.69 23.08 -13.14
CA LYS A 120 -7.69 24.53 -12.96
C LYS A 120 -8.42 25.11 -14.18
N ALA A 121 -9.65 25.58 -13.99
CA ALA A 121 -10.41 26.27 -15.02
C ALA A 121 -9.55 27.42 -15.57
N PRO A 122 -9.42 27.58 -16.90
CA PRO A 122 -8.78 28.77 -17.46
C PRO A 122 -9.69 29.95 -17.14
N GLU A 123 -9.19 30.84 -16.30
CA GLU A 123 -9.79 32.13 -16.00
C GLU A 123 -9.91 32.92 -17.31
N PRO A 124 -11.11 33.41 -17.70
CA PRO A 124 -11.29 34.10 -18.96
C PRO A 124 -10.60 35.47 -18.88
N GLU A 125 -9.54 35.66 -19.66
CA GLU A 125 -8.98 36.99 -19.92
C GLU A 125 -10.05 37.87 -20.59
N PRO A 126 -10.27 39.10 -20.11
CA PRO A 126 -11.20 40.03 -20.75
C PRO A 126 -10.67 40.46 -22.13
N PRO A 127 -11.49 40.49 -23.19
CA PRO A 127 -11.04 40.92 -24.50
C PRO A 127 -10.73 42.42 -24.50
N ALA A 128 -9.50 42.76 -24.90
CA ALA A 128 -9.08 44.11 -25.25
C ALA A 128 -9.88 44.63 -26.48
N PRO A 129 -10.10 45.94 -26.60
CA PRO A 129 -11.12 46.54 -27.47
C PRO A 129 -10.87 46.28 -28.96
N SER A 130 -11.94 45.90 -29.66
CA SER A 130 -11.94 45.78 -31.13
C SER A 130 -11.60 47.13 -31.77
N ALA A 131 -10.58 47.12 -32.62
CA ALA A 131 -10.36 48.14 -33.63
C ALA A 131 -11.58 48.16 -34.57
N LEU A 132 -12.22 49.32 -34.70
CA LEU A 132 -13.20 49.63 -35.74
C LEU A 132 -12.46 49.92 -37.05
N PRO A 133 -12.73 49.20 -38.15
CA PRO A 133 -12.48 49.71 -39.49
C PRO A 133 -13.72 50.52 -39.92
N ASP A 134 -13.58 51.85 -39.94
CA ASP A 134 -14.55 52.72 -40.60
C ASP A 134 -14.20 52.81 -42.09
N ASP A 135 -14.81 51.94 -42.89
CA ASP A 135 -14.93 52.13 -44.34
C ASP A 135 -16.38 51.85 -44.74
N HIS A 136 -17.20 52.90 -44.84
CA HIS A 136 -18.37 52.91 -45.73
C HIS A 136 -18.63 54.32 -46.28
N GLU A 137 -18.56 54.36 -47.61
CA GLU A 137 -18.84 55.45 -48.55
C GLU A 137 -20.17 56.18 -48.31
N LEU A 138 -20.14 57.51 -48.49
CA LEU A 138 -21.02 58.27 -49.41
C LEU A 138 -20.29 59.52 -49.92
#